data_AF-A0A0F9U125-F1
#
_entry.id   AF-A0A0F9U125-F1
#
_cell.length_a   1.000
_cell.length_b   1.000
_cell.length_c   1.000
_cell.angle_alpha   90.00
_cell.angle_beta   90.00
_cell.angle_gamma   90.00
#
_symmetry.space_group_name_H-M   'P 1'
#
loop_
_entity.id
_entity.type
_entity.pdbx_description
1 polymer ?
#
loop_
_entity_poly.entity_id
_entity_poly.type
_entity_poly.pdbx_seq_one_letter_code
_entity_poly.pdbx_strand_id
1 'polypeptide(L)' 'MPYIKDKQKLRLHEGGIPQNAGELNYWLTVHIRQYIEEKGESYQTYNDVLGVLSAVPKELYDRRIRRYEDDAIKRNGDIY' A
#
# COMPACT_ATOMS: atom_id res chain seq x y z
N MET A 1 14.60 0.17 3.25
CA MET A 1 14.58 -1.23 2.80
C MET A 1 15.88 -1.59 2.11
N PRO A 2 16.56 -2.68 2.49
CA PRO A 2 17.93 -2.96 2.05
C PRO A 2 18.08 -3.30 0.56
N TYR A 3 17.00 -3.57 -0.18
CA TYR A 3 17.07 -4.16 -1.53
C TYR A 3 16.74 -3.24 -2.71
N ILE A 4 16.49 -1.94 -2.49
CA ILE A 4 16.21 -0.99 -3.58
C ILE A 4 17.48 -0.26 -4.00
N LYS A 5 17.78 -0.28 -5.31
CA LYS A 5 18.93 0.41 -5.90
C LYS A 5 18.68 1.92 -5.93
N ASP A 6 19.74 2.72 -5.87
CA ASP A 6 19.63 4.19 -5.77
C ASP A 6 18.93 4.83 -6.98
N LYS A 7 19.13 4.28 -8.19
CA LYS A 7 18.40 4.72 -9.39
C LYS A 7 16.87 4.54 -9.24
N GLN A 8 16.44 3.48 -8.57
CA GLN A 8 15.02 3.23 -8.32
C GLN A 8 14.48 4.21 -7.27
N LYS A 9 15.26 4.55 -6.24
CA LYS A 9 14.89 5.57 -5.25
C LYS A 9 14.69 6.93 -5.92
N LEU A 10 15.64 7.36 -6.75
CA LEU A 10 15.57 8.65 -7.44
C LEU A 10 14.30 8.74 -8.30
N ARG A 11 14.04 7.72 -9.12
CA ARG A 11 12.82 7.66 -9.94
C ARG A 11 11.54 7.77 -9.11
N LEU A 12 11.46 7.07 -7.97
CA LEU A 12 10.29 7.13 -7.09
C LEU A 12 10.17 8.51 -6.41
N HIS A 13 11.29 9.14 -6.06
CA HIS A 13 11.33 10.47 -5.48
C HIS A 13 10.91 11.57 -6.47
N GLU A 14 11.17 11.37 -7.77
CA GLU A 14 10.75 12.26 -8.86
C GLU A 14 9.29 12.02 -9.31
N GLY A 15 8.50 11.25 -8.54
CA GLY A 15 7.09 10.99 -8.82
C GLY A 15 6.82 9.75 -9.68
N GLY A 16 7.82 8.89 -9.88
CA GLY A 16 7.63 7.61 -10.57
C GLY A 16 6.71 6.66 -9.82
N ILE A 17 5.95 5.85 -10.56
CA ILE A 17 5.03 4.85 -10.00
C ILE A 17 5.79 3.57 -9.63
N PRO A 18 5.55 2.96 -8.45
CA PRO A 18 6.11 1.66 -8.10
C PRO A 18 5.75 0.55 -9.09
N GLN A 19 6.74 -0.27 -9.47
CA GLN A 19 6.57 -1.34 -10.46
C GLN A 19 6.56 -2.74 -9.83
N ASN A 20 6.94 -2.86 -8.57
CA ASN A 20 6.95 -4.13 -7.83
C ASN A 20 6.66 -3.89 -6.35
N ALA A 21 6.41 -4.97 -5.62
CA ALA A 21 6.06 -4.92 -4.20
C ALA A 21 7.15 -4.24 -3.33
N GLY A 22 8.43 -4.42 -3.66
CA GLY A 22 9.53 -3.78 -2.95
C GLY A 22 9.51 -2.26 -3.12
N GLU A 23 9.35 -1.80 -4.36
CA GLU A 23 9.20 -0.37 -4.67
C GLU A 23 7.95 0.24 -4.03
N LEU A 24 6.83 -0.49 -4.02
CA LEU A 24 5.59 -0.01 -3.41
C LEU A 24 5.78 0.16 -1.89
N ASN A 25 6.45 -0.79 -1.24
CA ASN A 25 6.73 -0.71 0.18
C ASN A 25 7.66 0.46 0.52
N TYR A 26 8.73 0.65 -0.25
CA TYR A 26 9.60 1.82 -0.08
C TYR A 26 8.86 3.14 -0.28
N TRP A 27 8.06 3.24 -1.35
CA TRP A 27 7.28 4.43 -1.65
C TRP A 27 6.32 4.76 -0.51
N LEU A 28 5.56 3.77 -0.01
CA LEU A 28 4.68 3.94 1.16
C LEU A 28 5.48 4.36 2.41
N THR A 29 6.61 3.71 2.68
CA THR A 29 7.46 4.02 3.84
C THR A 29 7.93 5.47 3.81
N VAL A 30 8.35 5.99 2.64
CA VAL A 30 8.78 7.38 2.50
C VAL A 30 7.64 8.35 2.79
N HIS A 31 6.45 8.11 2.24
CA HIS A 31 5.30 9.00 2.44
C HIS A 31 4.80 8.96 3.90
N ILE A 32 4.82 7.79 4.53
CA ILE A 32 4.50 7.65 5.97
C ILE A 32 5.50 8.43 6.81
N ARG A 33 6.79 8.33 6.51
CA ARG A 33 7.82 9.11 7.21
C ARG A 33 7.60 10.60 7.06
N GLN A 34 7.33 11.08 5.85
CA GLN A 34 7.01 12.49 5.59
C GLN A 34 5.77 12.94 6.38
N TYR A 35 4.70 12.12 6.40
CA TYR A 35 3.51 12.41 7.19
C TYR A 35 3.82 12.54 8.69
N ILE A 36 4.65 11.66 9.24
CA ILE A 36 5.07 11.71 10.65
C ILE A 36 5.94 12.95 10.91
N GLU A 37 6.89 13.24 10.02
CA GLU A 37 7.77 14.42 10.11
C GLU A 37 6.96 15.73 10.07
N GLU A 38 5.90 15.80 9.27
CA GLU A 38 5.01 16.97 9.18
C GLU A 38 4.03 17.09 10.36
N LYS A 39 3.49 15.98 10.86
CA LYS A 39 2.48 15.97 11.95
C LYS A 39 3.09 15.92 13.35
N GLY A 40 4.35 15.52 13.46
CA GLY A 40 5.03 15.27 14.71
C GLY A 40 4.80 13.86 15.24
N GLU A 41 5.78 13.35 15.97
CA GLU A 41 5.72 12.03 16.60
C GLU A 41 4.79 12.06 17.81
N SER A 42 3.68 11.34 17.70
CA SER A 42 2.75 11.14 18.79
C SER A 42 2.04 9.79 18.63
N TYR A 43 1.50 9.26 19.72
CA TYR A 43 0.70 8.04 19.67
C TYR A 43 -0.49 8.17 18.69
N GLN A 44 -1.09 9.36 18.62
CA GLN A 44 -2.17 9.64 17.67
C GLN A 44 -1.67 9.53 16.21
N THR A 45 -0.54 10.16 15.89
CA THR A 45 0.05 10.11 14.53
C THR A 45 0.35 8.68 14.11
N TYR A 46 0.88 7.86 15.02
CA TYR A 46 1.13 6.44 14.74
C TYR A 46 -0.16 5.65 14.54
N ASN A 47 -1.19 5.90 15.35
CA ASN A 47 -2.49 5.27 15.20
C ASN A 47 -3.18 5.64 13.89
N ASP A 48 -3.05 6.88 13.42
CA ASP A 48 -3.59 7.31 12.13
C ASP A 48 -2.97 6.50 10.99
N VAL A 49 -1.64 6.37 10.98
CA VAL A 49 -0.90 5.59 9.98
C VAL A 49 -1.31 4.12 10.01
N LEU A 50 -1.33 3.50 11.20
CA LEU A 50 -1.72 2.10 11.36
C LEU A 50 -3.18 1.86 10.95
N GLY A 51 -4.07 2.81 11.30
CA GLY A 51 -5.47 2.78 10.91
C GLY A 51 -5.63 2.74 9.40
N VAL A 52 -5.01 3.67 8.68
CA VAL A 52 -5.07 3.71 7.21
C VAL A 52 -4.47 2.45 6.58
N LEU A 53 -3.29 2.00 7.03
CA LEU A 53 -2.66 0.79 6.48
C LEU A 53 -3.50 -0.47 6.68
N SER A 54 -4.28 -0.55 7.77
CA SER A 54 -5.20 -1.67 8.00
C SER A 54 -6.49 -1.59 7.18
N ALA A 55 -6.92 -0.37 6.81
CA ALA A 55 -8.14 -0.13 6.05
C ALA A 55 -7.95 -0.32 4.54
N VAL A 56 -6.81 0.10 3.99
CA VAL A 56 -6.52 0.05 2.54
C VAL A 56 -6.73 -1.34 1.93
N PRO A 57 -6.23 -2.46 2.52
CA PRO A 57 -6.45 -3.78 1.96
C PRO A 57 -7.94 -4.17 1.91
N LYS A 58 -8.73 -3.77 2.91
CA LYS A 58 -10.17 -4.06 2.96
C LYS A 58 -10.90 -3.31 1.88
N GLU A 59 -10.61 -2.03 1.71
CA GLU A 59 -11.21 -1.22 0.64
C GLU A 59 -10.82 -1.73 -0.76
N LEU A 60 -9.54 -2.11 -0.94
CA LEU A 60 -9.06 -2.69 -2.18
C LEU A 60 -9.80 -4.00 -2.49
N TYR A 61 -9.94 -4.86 -1.49
CA TYR A 61 -10.63 -6.13 -1.63
C TYR A 61 -12.09 -5.92 -2.03
N ASP A 62 -12.83 -5.13 -1.26
CA ASP A 62 -14.26 -4.91 -1.46
C ASP A 62 -14.57 -4.22 -2.79
N ARG A 63 -13.78 -3.21 -3.17
CA ARG A 63 -14.08 -2.38 -4.35
C ARG A 63 -13.48 -2.91 -5.64
N ARG A 64 -12.40 -3.70 -5.56
CA ARG A 64 -11.69 -4.17 -6.76
C ARG A 64 -11.65 -5.68 -6.86
N ILE A 65 -11.26 -6.39 -5.81
CA ILE A 65 -10.99 -7.84 -5.87
C ILE A 65 -12.29 -8.66 -5.88
N ARG A 66 -13.29 -8.29 -5.08
CA ARG A 66 -14.56 -9.02 -4.94
C ARG A 66 -15.22 -9.36 -6.27
N ARG A 67 -15.23 -8.42 -7.23
CA ARG A 67 -15.79 -8.66 -8.57
C ARG A 67 -15.11 -9.84 -9.28
N TYR A 68 -13.79 -9.96 -9.17
CA TYR A 68 -13.06 -11.06 -9.80
C TYR A 68 -13.36 -12.40 -9.13
N GLU A 69 -13.60 -12.40 -7.82
CA GLU A 69 -14.03 -13.60 -7.09
C GLU A 69 -15.45 -14.01 -7.46
N ASP A 70 -16.39 -13.06 -7.55
CA ASP A 70 -17.75 -13.32 -8.01
C ASP A 70 -17.75 -13.97 -9.41
N ASP A 71 -16.92 -13.45 -10.33
CA ASP A 71 -16.77 -14.00 -11.68
C ASP A 71 -16.04 -15.35 -11.70
N ALA A 72 -15.18 -15.63 -10.71
CA ALA A 72 -14.56 -16.94 -10.54
C ALA A 72 -15.56 -17.98 -10.00
N ILE A 73 -16.36 -17.60 -9.00
CA ILE A 73 -17.44 -18.43 -8.43
C ILE A 73 -18.45 -18.81 -9.51
N LYS A 74 -18.88 -17.86 -10.35
CA LYS A 74 -19.78 -18.16 -11.47
C LYS A 74 -19.20 -19.15 -12.47
N ARG A 75 -17.89 -19.13 -12.71
CA ARG A 75 -17.22 -20.00 -13.69
C ARG A 75 -16.91 -21.39 -13.13
N ASN A 76 -16.52 -21.47 -11.87
CA ASN A 76 -15.94 -22.69 -11.29
C ASN A 76 -16.83 -23.31 -10.19
N GLY A 77 -17.94 -22.66 -9.83
CA GLY A 77 -18.70 -22.97 -8.64
C GLY A 77 -18.12 -22.31 -7.40
N ASP A 78 -18.95 -22.17 -6.37
CA ASP A 78 -18.49 -21.80 -5.03
C ASP A 78 -17.98 -23.06 -4.31
N ILE A 79 -16.97 -22.90 -3.47
CA ILE A 79 -16.43 -23.97 -2.61
C ILE A 79 -17.23 -24.03 -1.29
N TYR A 80 -17.86 -22.92 -0.89
CA TYR A 80 -18.60 -22.78 0.36
C TYR A 80 -20.11 -22.97 0.20
#